data_AF-A0A8B7E8R8-F1
#
_entry.id   AF-A0A8B7E8R8-F1
#
_cell.length_a   1.000
_cell.length_b   1.000
_cell.length_c   1.000
_cell.angle_alpha   90.00
_cell.angle_beta   90.00
_cell.angle_gamma   90.00
#
_symmetry.space_group_name_H-M   'P 1'
#
loop_
_entity.id
_entity.type
_entity.pdbx_description
1 polymer ?
#
loop_
_entity_poly.entity_id
_entity_poly.type
_entity_poly.pdbx_seq_one_letter_code
_entity_poly.pdbx_strand_id
1 'polypeptide(L)'
;MILSNLMFICPKLTIFNSVLIKSVLRSQNVLKCWSKNYSSKPLPSTCPGLDFSKDGKDVELKPVNEYPDWLWTLGGPKIDFKDMSLETHGKAYEKRRRKMHIREMNMMLKNKKI
;
A
#
# COMPACT_ATOMS: atom_id res chain seq x y z
N MET A 1 49.48 -44.88 -18.77
CA MET A 1 48.41 -45.78 -18.28
C MET A 1 48.45 -45.77 -16.76
N ILE A 2 47.26 -45.71 -16.15
CA ILE A 2 46.88 -45.90 -14.73
C ILE A 2 46.05 -44.71 -14.23
N LEU A 3 44.93 -45.10 -13.64
CA LEU A 3 43.74 -44.38 -13.22
C LEU A 3 43.97 -43.55 -11.97
N SER A 4 43.25 -42.43 -11.81
CA SER A 4 42.66 -42.09 -10.51
C SER A 4 41.50 -41.08 -10.64
N ASN A 5 40.36 -41.57 -10.20
CA ASN A 5 39.12 -40.92 -9.79
C ASN A 5 39.24 -39.49 -9.23
N LEU A 6 38.29 -38.62 -9.60
CA LEU A 6 37.25 -38.20 -8.67
C LEU A 6 36.05 -37.60 -9.41
N MET A 7 34.93 -38.30 -9.26
CA MET A 7 33.58 -37.87 -9.61
C MET A 7 33.29 -36.53 -8.93
N PHE A 8 32.81 -35.55 -9.70
CA PHE A 8 31.76 -34.67 -9.18
C PHE A 8 30.50 -34.88 -10.02
N ILE A 9 29.56 -35.51 -9.34
CA ILE A 9 28.26 -35.95 -9.78
C ILE A 9 27.46 -34.71 -10.19
N CYS A 10 27.11 -34.66 -11.47
CA CYS A 10 26.00 -33.87 -11.96
C CYS A 10 24.74 -34.73 -11.88
N PRO A 11 23.67 -34.29 -11.20
CA PRO A 11 22.36 -34.82 -11.50
C PRO A 11 21.50 -33.68 -12.05
N LYS A 12 21.27 -33.75 -13.36
CA LYS A 12 20.00 -33.33 -13.94
C LYS A 12 18.87 -34.02 -13.17
N LEU A 13 17.94 -33.25 -12.63
CA LEU A 13 16.60 -33.74 -12.31
C LEU A 13 15.59 -32.80 -12.96
N THR A 14 15.36 -33.05 -14.24
CA THR A 14 14.02 -32.89 -14.82
C THR A 14 13.33 -34.24 -14.69
N ILE A 15 12.16 -34.30 -14.05
CA ILE A 15 10.97 -35.02 -14.51
C ILE A 15 9.87 -34.97 -13.43
N PHE A 16 8.72 -34.43 -13.87
CA PHE A 16 7.34 -34.80 -13.52
C PHE A 16 6.60 -34.22 -12.31
N ASN A 17 5.33 -33.94 -12.64
CA ASN A 17 4.14 -33.79 -11.80
C ASN A 17 4.04 -32.43 -11.10
N SER A 18 3.33 -31.45 -11.69
CA SER A 18 1.87 -31.41 -11.73
C SER A 18 1.26 -31.86 -10.38
N VAL A 19 0.48 -30.99 -9.75
CA VAL A 19 -0.12 -31.17 -8.41
C VAL A 19 0.80 -30.79 -7.23
N LEU A 20 1.01 -29.49 -7.00
CA LEU A 20 0.92 -28.87 -5.66
C LEU A 20 0.97 -27.32 -5.68
N ILE A 21 0.36 -26.70 -6.70
CA ILE A 21 -0.17 -25.32 -6.58
C ILE A 21 -1.71 -25.39 -6.57
N LYS A 22 -2.21 -26.24 -5.69
CA LYS A 22 -3.54 -26.14 -5.08
C LYS A 22 -3.20 -26.25 -3.60
N SER A 23 -2.93 -25.18 -2.88
CA SER A 23 -3.98 -24.32 -2.36
C SER A 23 -3.37 -23.09 -1.69
N VAL A 24 -3.13 -22.01 -2.44
CA VAL A 24 -3.49 -20.72 -1.85
C VAL A 24 -5.01 -20.65 -2.00
N LEU A 25 -5.70 -21.44 -1.18
CA LEU A 25 -7.03 -21.05 -0.72
C LEU A 25 -6.77 -19.76 0.06
N ARG A 26 -6.66 -18.66 -0.70
CA ARG A 26 -6.97 -17.32 -0.22
C ARG A 26 -8.31 -17.52 0.46
N SER A 27 -8.31 -17.64 1.78
CA SER A 27 -9.56 -17.91 2.48
C SER A 27 -10.52 -16.86 1.98
N GLN A 28 -11.68 -17.32 1.52
CA GLN A 28 -12.77 -16.43 1.14
C GLN A 28 -13.36 -15.84 2.41
N ASN A 29 -12.53 -15.30 3.31
CA ASN A 29 -12.95 -14.23 4.19
C ASN A 29 -12.99 -12.99 3.32
N VAL A 30 -14.03 -12.95 2.48
CA VAL A 30 -14.42 -11.74 1.75
C VAL A 30 -14.57 -10.69 2.83
N LEU A 31 -13.65 -9.73 2.87
CA LEU A 31 -13.83 -8.54 3.69
C LEU A 31 -15.20 -7.98 3.29
N LYS A 32 -16.15 -8.02 4.22
CA LYS A 32 -17.48 -7.47 4.02
C LYS A 32 -17.31 -5.97 3.89
N CYS A 33 -17.10 -5.50 2.67
CA CYS A 33 -16.98 -4.08 2.35
C CYS A 33 -18.35 -3.44 2.62
N TRP A 34 -18.47 -2.81 3.78
CA TRP A 34 -19.63 -1.99 4.12
C TRP A 34 -19.56 -0.69 3.30
N SER A 35 -19.84 -0.73 2.00
CA SER A 35 -20.08 0.49 1.25
C SER A 35 -21.49 0.99 1.59
N LYS A 36 -21.62 1.85 2.59
CA LYS A 36 -22.87 2.61 2.77
C LYS A 36 -22.95 3.62 1.62
N ASN A 37 -23.87 3.40 0.67
CA ASN A 37 -24.16 4.38 -0.38
C ASN A 37 -24.93 5.56 0.25
N TYR A 38 -24.28 6.72 0.36
CA TYR A 38 -24.87 7.95 0.92
C TYR A 38 -25.57 8.83 -0.13
N SER A 39 -25.71 8.35 -1.38
CA SER A 39 -26.12 9.19 -2.52
C SER A 39 -27.52 9.82 -2.42
N SER A 40 -28.37 9.37 -1.50
CA SER A 40 -29.76 9.85 -1.35
C SER A 40 -30.18 10.18 0.09
N LYS A 41 -29.26 10.09 1.06
CA LYS A 41 -29.57 10.30 2.49
C LYS A 41 -28.97 11.64 2.97
N PRO A 42 -29.60 12.31 3.94
CA PRO A 42 -28.99 13.46 4.60
C PRO A 42 -27.63 13.05 5.20
N LEU A 43 -26.71 14.01 5.28
CA LEU A 43 -25.36 13.78 5.80
C LEU A 43 -25.43 13.08 7.16
N PRO A 44 -24.62 12.04 7.39
CA PRO A 44 -24.70 11.28 8.63
C PRO A 44 -24.28 12.15 9.82
N SER A 45 -25.10 12.15 10.88
CA SER A 45 -24.84 12.82 12.16
C SER A 45 -23.76 12.12 13.00
N THR A 46 -23.38 10.92 12.60
CA THR A 46 -22.50 10.00 13.33
C THR A 46 -21.41 9.55 12.38
N CYS A 47 -20.20 9.27 12.88
CA CYS A 47 -19.09 8.74 12.09
C CYS A 47 -19.05 7.20 12.18
N PRO A 48 -19.62 6.47 11.20
CA PRO A 48 -19.68 5.01 11.29
C PRO A 48 -18.32 4.36 11.06
N GLY A 49 -18.00 3.36 11.89
CA GLY A 49 -16.77 2.59 11.78
C GLY A 49 -15.58 3.21 12.50
N LEU A 50 -15.83 4.19 13.37
CA LEU A 50 -14.82 4.72 14.29
C LEU A 50 -14.61 3.77 15.48
N ASP A 51 -15.69 3.20 16.01
CA ASP A 51 -15.60 2.19 17.06
C ASP A 51 -15.48 0.79 16.45
N PHE A 52 -14.56 0.01 17.01
CA PHE A 52 -14.32 -1.38 16.61
C PHE A 52 -15.00 -2.38 17.55
N SER A 53 -15.55 -1.89 18.67
CA SER A 53 -16.25 -2.70 19.65
C SER A 53 -17.58 -3.20 19.07
N LYS A 54 -17.98 -4.42 19.40
CA LYS A 54 -19.24 -5.00 18.90
C LYS A 54 -20.48 -4.36 19.51
N ASP A 55 -20.38 -3.98 20.78
CA ASP A 55 -21.48 -3.46 21.59
C ASP A 55 -21.40 -1.93 21.77
N GLY A 56 -20.33 -1.32 21.27
CA GLY A 56 -20.13 0.11 21.40
C GLY A 56 -20.88 0.89 20.32
N LYS A 57 -21.08 2.18 20.57
CA LYS A 57 -21.82 3.09 19.70
C LYS A 57 -20.84 3.99 18.98
N ASP A 58 -21.09 4.19 17.68
CA ASP A 58 -20.33 5.14 16.87
C ASP A 58 -20.48 6.58 17.41
N VAL A 59 -19.43 7.39 17.28
CA VAL A 59 -19.36 8.74 17.84
C VAL A 59 -20.14 9.74 16.97
N GLU A 60 -20.90 10.62 17.64
CA GLU A 60 -21.62 11.73 17.01
C GLU A 60 -20.68 12.86 16.59
N LEU A 61 -20.96 13.46 15.42
CA LEU A 61 -20.20 14.60 14.92
C LEU A 61 -20.57 15.87 15.69
N LYS A 62 -19.54 16.55 16.18
CA LYS A 62 -19.66 17.81 16.91
C LYS A 62 -19.77 19.00 15.95
N PRO A 63 -20.25 20.17 16.41
CA PRO A 63 -20.22 21.38 15.61
C PRO A 63 -18.79 21.82 15.28
N VAL A 64 -18.62 22.52 14.15
CA VAL A 64 -17.33 22.99 13.61
C VAL A 64 -16.47 23.72 14.63
N ASN A 65 -17.08 24.51 15.52
CA ASN A 65 -16.40 25.37 16.51
C ASN A 65 -15.75 24.59 17.66
N GLU A 66 -16.13 23.34 17.87
CA GLU A 66 -15.56 22.52 18.95
C GLU A 66 -14.23 21.87 18.55
N TYR A 67 -13.97 21.77 17.25
CA TYR A 67 -12.72 21.22 16.74
C TYR A 67 -11.62 22.29 16.70
N PRO A 68 -10.36 21.90 16.92
CA PRO A 68 -9.25 22.84 16.90
C PRO A 68 -8.97 23.38 15.48
N ASP A 69 -8.54 24.64 15.41
CA ASP A 69 -8.36 25.38 14.14
C ASP A 69 -7.43 24.70 13.13
N TRP A 70 -6.40 23.98 13.62
CA TRP A 70 -5.44 23.29 12.75
C TRP A 70 -6.11 22.23 11.86
N LEU A 71 -7.26 21.67 12.26
CA LEU A 71 -7.98 20.67 11.48
C LEU A 71 -8.36 21.20 10.09
N TRP A 72 -8.80 22.46 10.03
CA TRP A 72 -9.24 23.12 8.80
C TRP A 72 -8.08 23.52 7.89
N THR A 73 -6.85 23.49 8.42
CA THR A 73 -5.63 23.74 7.65
C THR A 73 -5.03 22.47 7.05
N LEU A 74 -5.52 21.28 7.43
CA LEU A 74 -5.03 20.01 6.90
C LEU A 74 -5.56 19.76 5.47
N GLY A 75 -4.68 19.26 4.60
CA GLY A 75 -5.09 18.76 3.29
C GLY A 75 -5.31 19.82 2.22
N GLY A 76 -4.41 20.82 2.15
CA GLY A 76 -4.36 21.76 1.04
C GLY A 76 -4.17 21.08 -0.34
N PRO A 77 -4.32 21.85 -1.43
CA PRO A 77 -4.19 21.32 -2.78
C PRO A 77 -2.85 20.61 -2.96
N LYS A 78 -2.86 19.51 -3.70
CA LYS A 78 -1.63 18.76 -3.98
C LYS A 78 -0.72 19.62 -4.85
N ILE A 79 0.32 20.17 -4.24
CA ILE A 79 1.34 20.96 -4.91
C ILE A 79 2.14 20.05 -5.85
N ASP A 80 2.46 20.51 -7.06
CA ASP A 80 3.35 19.81 -7.97
C ASP A 80 4.81 19.91 -7.53
N PHE A 81 5.64 18.96 -7.96
CA PHE A 81 7.04 18.97 -7.51
C PHE A 81 7.84 20.13 -8.12
N LYS A 82 7.46 20.60 -9.31
CA LYS A 82 8.11 21.72 -10.00
C LYS A 82 7.97 23.03 -9.21
N ASP A 83 6.84 23.20 -8.55
CA ASP A 83 6.53 24.40 -7.76
C ASP A 83 6.99 24.27 -6.31
N MET A 84 7.60 23.13 -5.95
CA MET A 84 8.06 22.84 -4.60
C MET A 84 9.55 23.19 -4.47
N SER A 85 9.88 24.09 -3.54
CA SER A 85 11.26 24.41 -3.16
C SER A 85 11.69 23.70 -1.88
N LEU A 86 13.01 23.43 -1.74
CA LEU A 86 13.61 22.93 -0.51
C LEU A 86 13.46 23.92 0.64
N GLU A 87 13.55 25.23 0.36
CA GLU A 87 13.50 26.29 1.38
C GLU A 87 12.10 26.40 1.99
N THR A 88 11.05 26.31 1.17
CA THR A 88 9.66 26.46 1.60
C THR A 88 9.08 25.19 2.23
N HIS A 89 9.47 24.01 1.74
CA HIS A 89 8.81 22.73 2.11
C HIS A 89 9.73 21.72 2.83
N GLY A 90 11.04 22.00 2.92
CA GLY A 90 12.02 21.23 3.69
C GLY A 90 11.95 19.72 3.46
N LYS A 91 11.66 18.97 4.52
CA LYS A 91 11.63 17.49 4.51
C LYS A 91 10.61 16.91 3.52
N ALA A 92 9.50 17.60 3.25
CA ALA A 92 8.47 17.12 2.33
C ALA A 92 9.00 17.07 0.88
N TYR A 93 9.76 18.10 0.49
CA TYR A 93 10.44 18.17 -0.80
C TYR A 93 11.43 17.01 -0.97
N GLU A 94 12.28 16.78 0.04
CA GLU A 94 13.26 15.69 -0.04
C GLU A 94 12.63 14.31 -0.15
N LYS A 95 11.56 14.03 0.62
CA LYS A 95 10.82 12.76 0.53
C LYS A 95 10.28 12.55 -0.88
N ARG A 96 9.75 13.60 -1.50
CA ARG A 96 9.22 13.55 -2.87
C ARG A 96 10.34 13.34 -3.90
N ARG A 97 11.46 14.05 -3.77
CA ARG A 97 12.67 13.87 -4.61
C ARG A 97 13.20 12.44 -4.55
N ARG A 98 13.37 11.89 -3.34
CA ARG A 98 13.82 10.49 -3.15
C ARG A 98 12.87 9.50 -3.81
N LYS A 99 11.55 9.71 -3.66
CA LYS A 99 10.53 8.85 -4.28
C LYS A 99 10.59 8.89 -5.82
N MET A 100 10.86 10.05 -6.42
CA MET A 100 11.04 10.18 -7.87
C MET A 100 12.26 9.40 -8.35
N HIS A 101 13.41 9.59 -7.70
CA HIS A 101 14.63 8.87 -8.03
C HIS A 101 14.47 7.35 -7.95
N ILE A 102 13.83 6.84 -6.88
CA ILE A 102 13.53 5.41 -6.73
C ILE A 102 12.64 4.91 -7.87
N ARG A 103 11.62 5.69 -8.27
CA ARG A 103 10.73 5.32 -9.38
C ARG A 103 11.50 5.23 -10.69
N GLU A 104 12.35 6.21 -10.99
CA GLU A 104 13.21 6.20 -12.18
C GLU A 104 14.11 4.98 -12.19
N MET A 105 14.81 4.71 -11.07
CA MET A 105 15.71 3.56 -10.97
C MET A 105 14.97 2.24 -11.18
N ASN A 106 13.79 2.08 -10.58
CA ASN A 106 12.95 0.88 -10.76
C ASN A 106 12.50 0.72 -12.22
N MET A 107 12.15 1.82 -12.92
CA MET A 107 11.79 1.77 -14.33
C MET A 107 12.99 1.37 -15.20
N MET A 108 14.18 1.90 -14.92
CA MET A 108 15.40 1.56 -15.65
C MET A 108 15.78 0.08 -15.44
N LEU A 109 15.68 -0.43 -14.22
CA LEU A 109 15.95 -1.83 -13.91
C LEU A 109 14.94 -2.78 -14.57
N LYS A 110 13.66 -2.40 -14.62
CA LYS A 110 12.62 -3.19 -15.29
C LYS A 110 12.92 -3.42 -16.78
N ASN A 111 13.50 -2.43 -17.44
CA ASN A 111 13.77 -2.47 -18.88
C ASN A 111 15.12 -3.09 -19.23
N LYS A 112 16.00 -3.33 -18.25
CA LYS A 112 17.26 -4.05 -18.46
C LYS A 112 16.96 -5.54 -18.57
N LYS A 113 17.25 -6.12 -19.73
CA LYS A 113 17.31 -7.59 -19.89
C LYS A 113 18.59 -8.07 -19.22
N ILE A 114 18.49 -9.13 -18.41
CA ILE A 114 19.61 -9.86 -17.82
C ILE A 114 20.21 -10.77 -18.90
#